data_AF-A0A1X3D467-F1
#
_entry.id   AF-A0A1X3D467-F1
#
_cell.length_a   1.000
_cell.length_b   1.000
_cell.length_c   1.000
_cell.angle_alpha   90.00
_cell.angle_beta   90.00
_cell.angle_gamma   90.00
#
_symmetry.space_group_name_H-M   'P 1'
#
loop_
_entity.id
_entity.type
_entity.pdbx_description
1 polymer ?
#
loop_
_entity_poly.entity_id
_entity_poly.type
_entity_poly.pdbx_seq_one_letter_code
_entity_poly.pdbx_strand_id
1 'polypeptide(L)'
;MDLTEVRLAIDGIDRQLIGLLARRQVLVEQAGRLKPKNDARAVAATERVAQVIHTRREQAAAAGLSPDVAEAVWRAMIEAFIRLETEINRDA
;
A
#
# COMPACT_ATOMS: atom_id res chain seq x y z
N MET A 1 10.76 29.45 0.21
CA MET A 1 11.14 28.12 0.71
C MET A 1 12.48 27.77 0.09
N ASP A 2 13.51 27.60 0.90
CA ASP A 2 14.80 27.07 0.43
C ASP A 2 14.79 25.52 0.38
N LEU A 3 15.88 24.92 -0.08
CA LEU A 3 15.97 23.46 -0.23
C LEU A 3 15.88 22.73 1.12
N THR A 4 16.38 23.33 2.20
CA THR A 4 16.34 22.74 3.55
C THR A 4 14.91 22.73 4.06
N GLU A 5 14.19 23.84 3.91
CA GLU A 5 12.79 23.96 4.28
C GLU A 5 11.90 22.98 3.50
N VAL A 6 12.16 22.79 2.20
CA VAL A 6 11.45 21.78 1.38
C VAL A 6 11.69 20.37 1.92
N ARG A 7 12.94 20.01 2.25
CA ARG A 7 13.27 18.67 2.79
C ARG A 7 12.58 18.41 4.13
N LEU A 8 12.58 19.40 5.02
CA LEU A 8 11.89 19.28 6.31
C LEU A 8 10.38 19.10 6.15
N ALA A 9 9.78 19.77 5.16
CA ALA A 9 8.37 19.58 4.83
C ALA A 9 8.10 18.15 4.31
N ILE A 10 8.97 17.62 3.44
CA ILE A 10 8.89 16.23 2.94
C ILE A 10 9.02 15.23 4.11
N ASP A 11 10.01 15.41 4.98
CA ASP A 11 10.18 14.53 6.15
C ASP A 11 8.93 14.53 7.05
N GLY A 12 8.24 15.67 7.14
CA GLY A 12 6.97 15.80 7.84
C GLY A 12 5.83 14.99 7.21
N ILE A 13 5.78 14.93 5.88
CA ILE A 13 4.84 14.09 5.13
C ILE A 13 5.21 12.62 5.32
N ASP A 14 6.48 12.26 5.22
CA ASP A 14 6.95 10.88 5.33
C ASP A 14 6.64 10.29 6.71
N ARG A 15 6.79 11.08 7.79
CA ARG A 15 6.34 10.66 9.13
C ARG A 15 4.85 10.34 9.19
N GLN A 16 4.01 11.11 8.50
CA GLN A 16 2.57 10.84 8.42
C GLN A 16 2.29 9.58 7.60
N LEU A 17 3.01 9.39 6.49
CA LEU A 17 2.90 8.18 5.66
C LEU A 17 3.24 6.92 6.45
N ILE A 18 4.30 6.94 7.27
CA ILE A 18 4.62 5.81 8.15
C ILE A 18 3.47 5.47 9.10
N GLY A 19 2.85 6.48 9.72
CA GLY A 19 1.68 6.27 10.59
C GLY A 19 0.48 5.67 9.86
N LEU A 20 0.23 6.10 8.62
CA LEU A 20 -0.85 5.56 7.78
C LEU A 20 -0.56 4.12 7.33
N LEU A 21 0.69 3.82 6.97
CA LEU A 21 1.13 2.48 6.59
C LEU A 21 1.02 1.48 7.75
N ALA A 22 1.37 1.89 8.97
CA ALA A 22 1.19 1.06 10.15
C ALA A 22 -0.29 0.71 10.40
N ARG A 23 -1.20 1.68 10.24
CA ARG A 23 -2.66 1.42 10.34
C ARG A 23 -3.14 0.49 9.22
N ARG A 24 -2.63 0.70 7.99
CA ARG A 24 -2.93 -0.18 6.85
C ARG A 24 -2.47 -1.61 7.12
N GLN A 25 -1.31 -1.80 7.76
CA GLN A 25 -0.79 -3.12 8.12
C GLN A 25 -1.79 -3.89 8.98
N VAL A 26 -2.28 -3.29 10.06
CA VAL A 26 -3.27 -3.94 10.95
C VAL A 26 -4.48 -4.45 10.17
N LEU A 27 -4.97 -3.68 9.19
CA LEU A 27 -6.10 -4.09 8.34
C LEU A 27 -5.74 -5.23 7.38
N VAL A 28 -4.52 -5.23 6.82
CA VAL A 28 -4.02 -6.32 5.98
C VAL A 28 -3.90 -7.61 6.77
N GLU A 29 -3.35 -7.56 7.98
CA GLU A 29 -3.23 -8.72 8.87
C GLU A 29 -4.60 -9.29 9.22
N GLN A 30 -5.58 -8.43 9.51
CA GLN A 30 -6.97 -8.84 9.72
C GLN A 30 -7.57 -9.51 8.48
N ALA A 31 -7.37 -8.92 7.29
CA ALA A 31 -7.84 -9.50 6.04
C ALA A 31 -7.21 -10.89 5.78
N GLY A 32 -5.90 -11.04 6.05
CA GLY A 32 -5.20 -12.32 5.91
C GLY A 32 -5.70 -13.41 6.84
N ARG A 33 -6.09 -13.06 8.08
CA ARG A 33 -6.70 -14.01 9.04
C ARG A 33 -8.11 -14.47 8.63
N LEU A 34 -8.83 -13.68 7.84
CA LEU A 34 -10.16 -14.02 7.34
C LEU A 34 -10.14 -14.89 6.07
N LYS A 35 -9.00 -14.98 5.38
CA LYS A 35 -8.84 -15.81 4.19
C LYS A 35 -8.61 -17.28 4.57
N PRO A 36 -9.03 -18.24 3.72
CA PRO A 36 -8.74 -19.66 3.94
C PRO A 36 -7.23 -19.90 4.14
N LYS A 37 -6.87 -20.72 5.13
CA LYS A 37 -5.47 -21.09 5.39
C LYS A 37 -4.86 -21.80 4.17
N ASN A 38 -3.60 -21.49 3.86
CA ASN A 38 -2.83 -22.06 2.75
C ASN A 38 -3.37 -21.77 1.34
N ASP A 39 -4.29 -20.82 1.17
CA ASP A 39 -4.76 -20.40 -0.16
C ASP A 39 -3.98 -19.18 -0.68
N ALA A 40 -2.83 -19.47 -1.30
CA ALA A 40 -1.99 -18.44 -1.92
C ALA A 40 -2.70 -17.67 -3.07
N ARG A 41 -3.73 -18.25 -3.70
CA ARG A 41 -4.51 -17.57 -4.75
C ARG A 41 -5.47 -16.54 -4.15
N ALA A 42 -6.06 -16.85 -2.99
CA ALA A 42 -6.85 -15.88 -2.23
C ALA A 42 -6.00 -14.71 -1.69
N VAL A 43 -4.71 -14.95 -1.40
CA VAL A 43 -3.77 -13.91 -0.96
C VAL A 43 -3.41 -12.97 -2.12
N ALA A 44 -3.10 -13.49 -3.31
CA ALA A 44 -2.63 -12.69 -4.43
C ALA A 44 -3.72 -11.82 -5.11
N ALA A 45 -4.98 -12.28 -5.11
CA ALA A 45 -6.18 -11.54 -5.59
C ALA A 45 -5.91 -10.56 -6.75
N THR A 46 -5.38 -11.07 -7.89
CA THR A 46 -4.88 -10.26 -9.01
C THR A 46 -5.88 -9.22 -9.53
N GLU A 47 -7.15 -9.58 -9.63
CA GLU A 47 -8.23 -8.67 -10.05
C GLU A 47 -8.40 -7.50 -9.07
N ARG A 48 -8.30 -7.78 -7.76
CA ARG A 48 -8.40 -6.75 -6.73
C ARG A 48 -7.23 -5.79 -6.82
N VAL A 49 -6.02 -6.29 -7.06
CA VAL A 49 -4.82 -5.43 -7.23
C VAL A 49 -5.00 -4.50 -8.43
N ALA A 50 -5.42 -5.04 -9.59
CA ALA A 50 -5.66 -4.24 -10.78
C ALA A 50 -6.71 -3.14 -10.54
N GLN A 51 -7.81 -3.47 -9.87
CA GLN A 51 -8.85 -2.51 -9.52
C GLN A 51 -8.33 -1.41 -8.57
N VAL A 52 -7.55 -1.77 -7.53
CA VAL A 52 -6.95 -0.78 -6.63
C VAL A 52 -6.05 0.17 -7.42
N ILE A 53 -5.15 -0.35 -8.26
CA ILE A 53 -4.23 0.49 -9.04
C ILE A 53 -5.00 1.45 -9.94
N HIS A 54 -6.01 0.96 -10.65
CA HIS A 54 -6.84 1.80 -11.53
C HIS A 54 -7.49 2.96 -10.76
N THR A 55 -8.21 2.67 -9.67
CA THR A 55 -8.87 3.71 -8.87
C THR A 55 -7.87 4.70 -8.27
N ARG A 56 -6.67 4.26 -7.88
CA ARG A 56 -5.65 5.15 -7.29
C ARG A 56 -4.99 6.05 -8.33
N ARG A 57 -4.84 5.58 -9.57
CA ARG A 57 -4.42 6.42 -10.70
C ARG A 57 -5.41 7.55 -10.97
N GLU A 58 -6.71 7.26 -10.97
CA GLU A 58 -7.76 8.28 -11.17
C GLU A 58 -7.74 9.32 -10.04
N GLN A 59 -7.63 8.87 -8.79
CA GLN A 59 -7.54 9.76 -7.64
C GLN A 59 -6.27 10.62 -7.65
N ALA A 60 -5.14 10.06 -8.08
CA ALA A 60 -3.90 10.79 -8.22
C ALA A 60 -4.06 11.93 -9.24
N ALA A 61 -4.62 11.63 -10.42
CA ALA A 61 -4.89 12.63 -11.45
C ALA A 61 -5.78 13.77 -10.90
N ALA A 62 -6.86 13.44 -10.19
CA ALA A 62 -7.76 14.41 -9.59
C ALA A 62 -7.11 15.28 -8.51
N ALA A 63 -6.09 14.77 -7.82
CA ALA A 63 -5.36 15.46 -6.76
C ALA A 63 -4.09 16.21 -7.25
N GLY A 64 -3.79 16.17 -8.55
CA GLY A 64 -2.57 16.78 -9.12
C GLY A 64 -1.29 15.95 -8.91
N LEU A 65 -1.41 14.69 -8.49
CA LEU A 65 -0.31 13.73 -8.43
C LEU A 65 -0.20 12.99 -9.78
N SER A 66 1.03 12.80 -10.27
CA SER A 66 1.25 11.96 -11.46
C SER A 66 0.67 10.55 -11.26
N PRO A 67 -0.22 10.08 -12.15
CA PRO A 67 -0.77 8.73 -12.05
C PRO A 67 0.30 7.63 -12.05
N ASP A 68 1.42 7.85 -12.75
CA ASP A 68 2.51 6.87 -12.83
C ASP A 68 3.31 6.82 -11.53
N VAL A 69 3.49 7.96 -10.85
CA VAL A 69 4.08 7.99 -9.49
C VAL A 69 3.17 7.24 -8.52
N ALA A 70 1.86 7.49 -8.57
CA ALA A 70 0.89 6.79 -7.73
C ALA A 70 0.91 5.28 -7.99
N GLU A 71 0.90 4.85 -9.26
CA GLU A 71 0.96 3.44 -9.58
C GLU A 71 2.23 2.78 -9.03
N ALA A 72 3.41 3.38 -9.22
CA ALA A 72 4.67 2.83 -8.74
C ALA A 72 4.67 2.64 -7.21
N VAL A 73 4.21 3.64 -6.46
CA VAL A 73 4.12 3.59 -5.00
C VAL A 73 3.13 2.50 -4.55
N TRP A 74 1.94 2.45 -5.15
CA TRP A 74 0.93 1.47 -4.75
C TRP A 74 1.32 0.04 -5.11
N ARG A 75 1.98 -0.19 -6.26
CA ARG A 75 2.48 -1.53 -6.62
C ARG A 75 3.48 -2.05 -5.60
N ALA A 76 4.51 -1.25 -5.30
CA ALA A 76 5.53 -1.62 -4.31
C ALA A 76 4.91 -1.87 -2.92
N MET A 77 3.99 -1.00 -2.50
CA MET A 77 3.28 -1.17 -1.23
C MET A 77 2.44 -2.45 -1.20
N ILE A 78 1.63 -2.71 -2.22
CA ILE A 78 0.78 -3.91 -2.30
C ILE A 78 1.64 -5.18 -2.27
N GLU A 79 2.72 -5.21 -3.05
CA GLU A 79 3.65 -6.34 -3.11
C GLU A 79 4.28 -6.64 -1.75
N ALA A 80 4.71 -5.59 -1.02
CA ALA A 80 5.26 -5.75 0.33
C ALA A 80 4.22 -6.33 1.31
N PHE A 81 2.97 -5.87 1.24
CA PHE A 81 1.91 -6.37 2.12
C PHE A 81 1.45 -7.79 1.78
N ILE A 82 1.45 -8.18 0.50
CA ILE A 82 1.19 -9.57 0.08
C ILE A 82 2.25 -10.51 0.65
N ARG A 83 3.53 -10.11 0.66
CA ARG A 83 4.61 -10.89 1.29
C ARG A 83 4.37 -11.07 2.79
N LEU A 84 4.11 -9.97 3.51
CA LEU A 84 3.80 -10.01 4.94
C LEU A 84 2.58 -10.90 5.23
N GLU A 85 1.51 -10.77 4.45
CA GLU A 85 0.29 -11.58 4.60
C GLU A 85 0.58 -13.08 4.38
N THR A 86 1.43 -13.41 3.40
CA THR A 86 1.83 -14.80 3.11
C THR A 86 2.61 -15.43 4.26
N GLU A 87 3.49 -14.66 4.92
CA GLU A 87 4.22 -15.11 6.10
C GLU A 87 3.26 -15.38 7.26
N ILE A 88 2.35 -14.46 7.56
CA ILE A 88 1.36 -14.61 8.62
C ILE A 88 0.43 -15.80 8.38
N ASN A 89 -0.05 -16.01 7.15
CA ASN A 89 -0.94 -17.12 6.82
C ASN A 89 -0.25 -18.49 6.95
N ARG A 90 1.07 -18.56 6.75
CA ARG A 90 1.87 -19.77 6.92
C ARG A 90 2.04 -20.15 8.40
N ASP A 91 2.18 -19.16 9.27
CA ASP A 91 2.46 -19.36 10.70
C ASP A 91 1.19 -19.48 11.58
N ALA A 92 -0.01 -19.30 11.00
CA ALA A 92 -1.31 -19.31 11.69
C ALA A 92 -2.03 -20.65 11.67
#